data_AF-A0AAJ4CUP3-F1
#
_entry.id   AF-A0AAJ4CUP3-F1
#
_cell.length_a   1.000
_cell.length_b   1.000
_cell.length_c   1.000
_cell.angle_alpha   90.00
_cell.angle_beta   90.00
_cell.angle_gamma   90.00
#
_symmetry.space_group_name_H-M   'P 1'
#
loop_
_entity.id
_entity.type
_entity.pdbx_description
1 polymer ?
#
loop_
_entity_poly.entity_id
_entity_poly.type
_entity_poly.pdbx_seq_one_letter_code
_entity_poly.pdbx_strand_id
1 'polypeptide(L)'
;MTLTMMNTHKAFKRLQRAGINDRQAEAMVDIFSALKQDNALSRADVMQAFQRQNQHIFSLSTQLKKTESCLRTDVDELKADVSVLKTDVAVLKTDVSVLKTDVAELKTDVSVLKTDVGSLKNDMRWVQRLLMIMTTTLLMATIKYVLA
;
A
#
# COMPACT_ATOMS: atom_id res chain seq x y z
N MET A 1 -43.79 -2.32 -29.83
CA MET A 1 -44.41 -3.39 -30.64
C MET A 1 -45.89 -3.38 -30.32
N THR A 2 -46.74 -2.99 -31.27
CA THR A 2 -48.19 -2.96 -31.06
C THR A 2 -48.72 -4.39 -31.01
N LEU A 3 -49.29 -4.78 -29.86
CA LEU A 3 -50.00 -6.05 -29.74
C LEU A 3 -51.28 -5.94 -30.60
N THR A 4 -51.29 -6.51 -31.80
CA THR A 4 -52.53 -6.70 -32.54
C THR A 4 -53.35 -7.75 -31.77
N MET A 5 -54.22 -7.30 -30.87
CA MET A 5 -55.14 -8.15 -30.12
C MET A 5 -55.96 -9.04 -31.07
N MET A 6 -56.17 -10.30 -30.72
CA MET A 6 -56.99 -11.19 -31.55
C MET A 6 -58.44 -10.69 -31.51
N ASN A 7 -59.06 -10.50 -32.68
CA ASN A 7 -60.48 -10.15 -32.74
C ASN A 7 -61.31 -11.42 -32.50
N THR A 8 -61.65 -11.66 -31.22
CA THR A 8 -62.34 -12.86 -30.72
C THR A 8 -63.69 -13.06 -31.41
N HIS A 9 -64.46 -11.98 -31.63
CA HIS A 9 -65.74 -12.03 -32.33
C HIS A 9 -65.61 -12.53 -33.78
N LYS A 10 -64.61 -12.06 -34.51
CA LYS A 10 -64.34 -12.51 -35.89
C LYS A 10 -63.85 -13.96 -35.93
N ALA A 11 -63.05 -14.38 -34.96
CA ALA A 11 -62.60 -15.77 -34.83
C ALA A 11 -63.76 -16.73 -34.53
N PHE A 12 -64.63 -16.37 -33.58
CA PHE A 12 -65.82 -17.15 -33.21
C PHE A 12 -66.77 -17.37 -34.40
N LYS A 13 -67.13 -16.30 -35.13
CA LYS A 13 -67.98 -16.41 -36.34
C LYS A 13 -67.36 -17.27 -37.45
N ARG A 14 -66.04 -17.35 -37.53
CA ARG A 14 -65.36 -18.23 -38.50
C ARG A 14 -65.47 -19.70 -38.12
N LEU A 15 -65.40 -20.02 -36.83
CA LEU A 15 -65.57 -21.39 -36.33
C LEU A 15 -67.00 -21.89 -36.55
N GLN A 16 -68.00 -21.04 -36.30
CA GLN A 16 -69.40 -21.36 -36.62
C GLN A 16 -69.60 -21.69 -38.10
N ARG A 17 -69.00 -20.91 -39.00
CA ARG A 17 -69.04 -21.17 -40.46
C ARG A 17 -68.31 -22.46 -40.86
N ALA A 18 -67.38 -22.95 -40.05
CA ALA A 18 -66.69 -24.21 -40.25
C ALA A 18 -67.48 -25.42 -39.69
N GLY A 19 -68.71 -25.21 -39.20
CA GLY A 19 -69.56 -26.27 -38.66
C GLY A 19 -69.35 -26.58 -37.17
N ILE A 20 -68.57 -25.75 -36.46
CA ILE A 20 -68.37 -25.89 -35.02
C ILE A 20 -69.56 -25.25 -34.27
N ASN A 21 -70.11 -25.94 -33.28
CA ASN A 21 -71.20 -25.39 -32.47
C ASN A 21 -70.71 -24.29 -31.51
N ASP A 22 -71.64 -23.52 -30.94
CA ASP A 22 -71.32 -22.33 -30.13
C ASP A 22 -70.41 -22.64 -28.93
N ARG A 23 -70.71 -23.71 -28.19
CA ARG A 23 -69.92 -24.10 -27.01
C ARG A 23 -68.48 -24.48 -27.39
N GLN A 24 -68.31 -25.22 -28.48
CA GLN A 24 -66.98 -25.60 -28.96
C GLN A 24 -66.23 -24.39 -29.51
N ALA A 25 -66.90 -23.48 -30.23
CA ALA A 25 -66.29 -22.28 -30.78
C ALA A 25 -65.83 -21.31 -29.68
N GLU A 26 -66.62 -21.16 -28.62
CA GLU A 26 -66.30 -20.34 -27.45
C GLU A 26 -65.05 -20.89 -26.74
N ALA A 27 -65.07 -22.18 -26.39
CA ALA A 27 -63.93 -22.85 -25.76
C ALA A 27 -62.64 -22.74 -26.58
N MET A 28 -62.72 -22.89 -27.92
CA MET A 28 -61.55 -22.75 -28.79
C MET A 28 -61.00 -21.32 -28.81
N VAL A 29 -61.87 -20.30 -28.90
CA VAL A 29 -61.43 -18.89 -28.93
C VAL A 29 -60.81 -18.48 -27.59
N ASP A 30 -61.35 -18.95 -26.48
CA ASP A 30 -60.79 -18.71 -25.14
C ASP A 30 -59.41 -19.34 -25.00
N ILE A 31 -59.23 -20.60 -25.39
CA ILE A 31 -57.92 -21.28 -25.39
C ILE A 31 -56.89 -20.49 -26.22
N PHE A 32 -57.23 -20.10 -27.45
CA PHE A 32 -56.29 -19.36 -28.30
C PHE A 32 -55.99 -17.96 -27.76
N SER A 33 -56.95 -17.31 -27.10
CA SER A 33 -56.74 -16.00 -26.49
C SER A 33 -55.80 -16.10 -25.30
N ALA A 34 -55.99 -17.09 -24.43
CA ALA A 34 -55.10 -17.38 -23.30
C ALA A 34 -53.67 -17.70 -23.78
N LEU A 35 -53.52 -18.60 -24.76
CA LEU A 35 -52.20 -18.96 -25.31
C LEU A 35 -51.45 -17.76 -25.89
N LYS A 36 -52.16 -16.85 -26.57
CA LYS A 36 -51.54 -15.65 -27.14
C LYS A 36 -51.15 -14.64 -26.05
N GLN A 37 -51.97 -14.51 -25.01
CA GLN A 37 -51.70 -13.64 -23.87
C GLN A 37 -50.45 -14.11 -23.12
N ASP A 38 -50.35 -15.41 -22.79
CA ASP A 38 -49.22 -15.99 -22.06
C ASP A 38 -47.90 -15.84 -22.83
N ASN A 39 -47.93 -16.08 -24.14
CA ASN A 39 -46.75 -15.92 -24.98
C ASN A 39 -46.33 -14.44 -25.12
N ALA A 40 -47.28 -13.51 -25.07
CA ALA A 40 -47.00 -12.07 -25.06
C ALA A 40 -46.42 -11.59 -23.71
N LEU A 41 -46.96 -12.08 -22.60
CA LEU A 41 -46.44 -11.83 -21.25
C LEU A 41 -45.00 -12.35 -21.11
N SER A 42 -44.75 -13.59 -21.53
CA SER A 42 -43.41 -14.19 -21.54
C SER A 42 -42.40 -13.39 -22.37
N ARG A 43 -42.81 -12.90 -23.55
CA ARG A 43 -41.95 -12.04 -24.37
C ARG A 43 -41.61 -10.71 -23.68
N ALA A 44 -42.56 -10.11 -22.98
CA ALA A 44 -42.34 -8.88 -22.22
C ALA A 44 -41.34 -9.10 -21.08
N ASP A 45 -41.48 -10.22 -20.35
CA ASP A 45 -40.58 -10.59 -19.26
C ASP A 45 -39.15 -10.82 -19.76
N VAL A 46 -38.99 -11.52 -20.89
CA VAL A 46 -37.68 -11.72 -21.54
C VAL A 46 -37.06 -10.39 -21.97
N MET A 47 -37.84 -9.49 -22.57
CA MET A 47 -37.34 -8.15 -22.93
C MET A 47 -36.93 -7.34 -21.69
N GLN A 48 -37.70 -7.42 -20.61
CA GLN A 48 -37.37 -6.73 -19.36
C GLN A 48 -36.10 -7.30 -18.72
N ALA A 49 -35.94 -8.63 -18.71
CA ALA A 49 -34.76 -9.31 -18.20
C ALA A 49 -33.50 -8.91 -18.98
N PHE A 50 -33.59 -8.89 -20.31
CA PHE A 50 -32.48 -8.45 -21.17
C PHE A 50 -32.10 -6.98 -20.91
N GLN A 51 -33.09 -6.10 -20.75
CA GLN A 51 -32.85 -4.69 -20.45
C GLN A 51 -32.18 -4.49 -19.08
N ARG A 52 -32.65 -5.21 -18.05
CA ARG A 52 -32.03 -5.21 -16.72
C ARG A 52 -30.60 -5.72 -16.77
N GLN A 53 -30.35 -6.78 -17.53
CA GLN A 53 -29.01 -7.34 -17.70
C GLN A 53 -28.07 -6.34 -18.36
N ASN A 54 -28.51 -5.64 -19.40
CA ASN A 54 -27.70 -4.59 -20.05
C ASN A 54 -27.38 -3.43 -19.11
N GLN A 55 -28.33 -3.01 -18.27
CA GLN A 55 -28.09 -2.00 -17.25
C GLN A 55 -27.07 -2.47 -16.21
N HIS A 56 -27.17 -3.73 -15.77
CA HIS A 56 -26.21 -4.31 -14.82
C HIS A 56 -24.81 -4.42 -15.42
N ILE A 57 -24.68 -4.86 -16.68
CA ILE A 57 -23.41 -4.91 -17.42
C ILE A 57 -22.79 -3.51 -17.52
N PHE A 58 -23.60 -2.49 -17.82
CA PHE A 58 -23.12 -1.11 -17.88
C PHE A 58 -22.59 -0.64 -16.52
N SER A 59 -23.34 -0.90 -15.43
CA SER A 59 -22.91 -0.58 -14.07
C SER A 59 -21.58 -1.26 -13.72
N LEU A 60 -21.45 -2.57 -13.94
CA LEU A 60 -20.21 -3.30 -13.69
C LEU A 60 -19.04 -2.77 -14.52
N SER A 61 -19.27 -2.41 -15.79
CA SER A 61 -18.24 -1.80 -16.63
C SER A 61 -17.74 -0.47 -16.07
N THR A 62 -18.64 0.38 -15.56
CA THR A 62 -18.25 1.65 -14.92
C THR A 62 -17.49 1.44 -13.62
N GLN A 63 -17.91 0.47 -12.80
CA GLN A 63 -17.21 0.13 -11.56
C GLN A 63 -15.81 -0.41 -11.84
N LEU A 64 -15.66 -1.33 -12.80
CA LEU A 64 -14.36 -1.87 -13.21
C LEU A 64 -13.39 -0.77 -13.66
N LYS A 65 -13.84 0.16 -14.51
CA LYS A 65 -13.00 1.30 -14.93
C LYS A 65 -12.57 2.18 -13.76
N LYS A 66 -13.47 2.42 -12.80
CA LYS A 66 -13.15 3.21 -11.60
C LYS A 66 -12.11 2.50 -10.74
N THR A 67 -12.27 1.20 -10.50
CA THR A 67 -11.32 0.39 -9.73
C THR A 67 -9.97 0.30 -10.42
N GLU A 68 -9.94 0.11 -11.75
CA GLU A 68 -8.71 0.12 -12.54
C GLU A 68 -7.97 1.45 -12.41
N SER A 69 -8.68 2.57 -12.51
CA SER A 69 -8.09 3.90 -12.34
C SER A 69 -7.54 4.11 -10.93
N CYS A 70 -8.25 3.65 -9.90
CA CYS A 70 -7.81 3.75 -8.51
C CYS A 70 -6.51 2.96 -8.30
N LEU A 71 -6.51 1.69 -8.72
CA LEU A 71 -5.34 0.82 -8.60
C LEU A 71 -4.14 1.36 -9.37
N ARG A 72 -4.36 2.01 -10.53
CA ARG A 72 -3.27 2.64 -11.27
C ARG A 72 -2.64 3.79 -10.48
N THR A 73 -3.45 4.65 -9.87
CA THR A 73 -2.97 5.74 -9.01
C THR A 73 -2.20 5.18 -7.81
N ASP A 74 -2.77 4.21 -7.09
CA ASP A 74 -2.14 3.60 -5.91
C ASP A 74 -0.77 2.98 -6.27
N VAL A 75 -0.68 2.33 -7.43
CA VAL A 75 0.58 1.74 -7.93
C VAL A 75 1.61 2.81 -8.27
N ASP A 76 1.20 3.94 -8.84
CA ASP A 76 2.12 5.03 -9.19
C ASP A 76 2.60 5.79 -7.94
N GLU A 77 1.74 5.97 -6.93
CA GLU A 77 2.13 6.48 -5.61
C GLU A 77 3.14 5.55 -4.92
N LEU A 78 2.86 4.24 -4.90
CA LEU A 78 3.78 3.25 -4.32
C LEU A 78 5.15 3.25 -5.01
N LYS A 79 5.20 3.43 -6.33
CA LYS A 79 6.47 3.57 -7.05
C LYS A 79 7.25 4.82 -6.62
N ALA A 80 6.56 5.94 -6.41
CA ALA A 80 7.18 7.16 -5.94
C ALA A 80 7.77 6.98 -4.54
N ASP A 81 6.99 6.42 -3.61
CA ASP A 81 7.43 6.13 -2.24
C ASP A 81 8.66 5.19 -2.22
N VAL A 82 8.64 4.13 -3.03
CA VAL A 82 9.77 3.21 -3.16
C VAL A 82 11.02 3.91 -3.72
N SER A 83 10.85 4.89 -4.61
CA SER A 83 11.96 5.67 -5.15
C SER A 83 12.58 6.59 -4.09
N VAL A 84 11.76 7.23 -3.26
CA VAL A 84 12.21 8.04 -2.12
C VAL A 84 12.95 7.16 -1.12
N LEU A 85 12.37 6.03 -0.73
CA LEU A 85 12.98 5.10 0.23
C LEU A 85 14.34 4.58 -0.25
N LYS A 86 14.48 4.30 -1.56
CA LYS A 86 15.79 3.90 -2.14
C LYS A 86 16.84 5.00 -1.97
N THR A 87 16.45 6.26 -2.11
CA THR A 87 17.33 7.42 -1.95
C THR A 87 17.74 7.57 -0.50
N ASP A 88 16.78 7.54 0.43
CA ASP A 88 17.04 7.64 1.87
C ASP A 88 17.97 6.53 2.37
N VAL A 89 17.76 5.29 1.91
CA VAL A 89 18.63 4.16 2.24
C VAL A 89 20.05 4.34 1.70
N ALA A 90 20.22 4.97 0.53
CA ALA A 90 21.54 5.27 -0.02
C ALA A 90 22.28 6.34 0.78
N VAL A 91 21.56 7.38 1.21
CA VAL A 91 22.10 8.42 2.12
C VAL A 91 22.51 7.80 3.44
N LEU A 92 21.63 7.01 4.07
CA LEU A 92 21.92 6.35 5.35
C LEU A 92 23.15 5.43 5.27
N LYS A 93 23.34 4.72 4.16
CA LYS A 93 24.56 3.90 3.95
C LYS A 93 25.82 4.76 3.92
N THR A 94 25.74 5.95 3.32
CA THR A 94 26.85 6.90 3.25
C THR A 94 27.17 7.44 4.64
N ASP A 95 26.17 7.91 5.36
CA ASP A 95 26.31 8.44 6.72
C ASP A 95 26.90 7.40 7.68
N VAL A 96 26.43 6.15 7.61
CA VAL A 96 26.99 5.04 8.42
C VAL A 96 28.44 4.76 8.05
N SER A 97 28.83 4.90 6.78
CA SER A 97 30.23 4.74 6.36
C SER A 97 31.12 5.85 6.90
N VAL A 98 30.65 7.11 6.87
CA VAL A 98 31.36 8.25 7.45
C VAL A 98 31.53 8.06 8.95
N LEU A 99 30.45 7.72 9.66
CA LEU A 99 30.48 7.49 11.10
C LEU A 99 31.47 6.38 11.50
N LYS A 100 31.61 5.33 10.68
CA LYS A 100 32.62 4.29 10.92
C LYS A 100 34.05 4.83 10.84
N THR A 101 34.32 5.71 9.87
CA THR A 101 35.63 6.37 9.73
C THR A 101 35.90 7.28 10.92
N ASP A 102 34.97 8.15 11.27
CA ASP A 102 35.11 9.08 12.40
C ASP A 102 35.37 8.34 13.72
N VAL A 103 34.67 7.22 13.95
CA VAL A 103 34.89 6.39 15.14
C VAL A 103 36.28 5.71 15.14
N ALA A 104 36.81 5.35 13.97
CA ALA A 104 38.15 4.78 13.87
C ALA A 104 39.25 5.84 14.12
N GLU A 105 39.05 7.05 13.60
CA GLU A 105 39.93 8.20 13.88
C GLU A 105 39.92 8.55 15.37
N LEU A 106 38.73 8.67 15.97
CA LEU A 106 38.60 8.94 17.40
C LEU A 106 39.28 7.86 18.27
N LYS A 107 39.20 6.58 17.89
CA LYS A 107 39.94 5.51 18.59
C LYS A 107 41.45 5.71 18.51
N THR A 108 41.95 6.20 17.37
CA THR A 108 43.38 6.49 17.18
C THR A 108 43.82 7.64 18.06
N ASP A 109 43.07 8.75 18.04
CA ASP A 109 43.35 9.94 18.86
C ASP A 109 43.35 9.62 20.36
N VAL A 110 42.36 8.83 20.82
CA VAL A 110 42.31 8.38 22.22
C VAL A 110 43.53 7.51 22.58
N SER A 111 44.03 6.70 21.65
CA SER A 111 45.24 5.89 21.89
C SER A 111 46.50 6.74 21.98
N VAL A 112 46.61 7.78 21.14
CA VAL A 112 47.70 8.76 21.21
C VAL A 112 47.64 9.50 22.54
N LEU A 113 46.47 10.03 22.90
CA LEU A 113 46.27 10.74 24.17
C LEU A 113 46.66 9.88 25.38
N LYS A 114 46.30 8.59 25.36
CA LYS A 114 46.69 7.66 26.43
C LYS A 114 48.21 7.50 26.54
N THR A 115 48.92 7.53 25.41
CA THR A 115 50.39 7.46 25.36
C THR A 115 51.01 8.74 25.92
N ASP A 116 50.51 9.91 25.49
CA ASP A 116 51.00 11.22 25.93
C ASP A 116 50.81 11.42 27.44
N VAL A 117 49.63 11.07 27.96
CA VAL A 117 49.35 11.10 29.40
C VAL A 117 50.29 10.15 30.16
N GLY A 118 50.61 8.99 29.58
CA GLY A 118 51.60 8.07 30.12
C GLY A 118 53.00 8.68 30.21
N SER A 119 53.44 9.37 29.15
CA SER A 119 54.71 10.09 29.11
C SER A 119 54.76 11.21 30.15
N LEU A 120 53.73 12.06 30.20
CA LEU A 120 53.64 13.15 31.16
C LEU A 120 53.69 12.64 32.60
N LYS A 121 53.05 11.51 32.88
CA LYS A 121 53.13 10.85 34.20
C LYS A 121 54.55 10.38 34.51
N ASN A 122 55.33 9.97 33.52
CA ASN A 122 56.74 9.57 33.71
C ASN A 122 57.62 10.79 33.98
N ASP A 123 57.44 11.86 33.22
CA ASP A 123 58.17 13.13 33.38
C ASP A 123 57.91 13.72 34.76
N MET A 124 56.65 13.72 35.22
CA MET A 124 56.30 14.19 36.56
C MET A 124 57.00 13.38 37.66
N ARG A 125 57.10 12.04 37.52
CA ARG A 125 57.86 11.21 38.47
C ARG A 125 59.35 11.53 38.46
N TRP A 126 59.90 11.85 37.30
CA TRP A 126 61.28 12.30 37.17
C TRP A 126 61.53 13.61 37.91
N VAL A 127 60.67 14.62 37.69
CA VAL A 127 60.76 15.92 38.37
C VAL A 127 60.64 15.75 39.88
N GLN A 128 59.69 14.96 40.36
CA GLN A 128 59.51 14.69 41.79
C GLN A 128 60.77 14.06 42.42
N ARG A 129 61.41 13.10 41.74
CA ARG A 129 62.67 12.49 42.22
C ARG A 129 63.81 13.50 42.25
N LEU A 130 63.95 14.30 41.20
CA LEU A 130 65.00 15.32 41.13
C LEU A 130 64.85 16.33 42.28
N LEU A 131 63.62 16.80 42.54
CA LEU A 131 63.33 17.70 43.65
C LEU A 131 63.72 17.08 45.00
N MET A 132 63.42 15.80 45.23
CA MET A 132 63.80 15.08 46.46
C MET A 132 65.33 14.98 46.64
N ILE A 133 66.07 14.74 45.55
CA ILE A 133 67.54 14.71 45.60
C ILE A 133 68.09 16.11 45.91
N MET A 134 67.53 17.16 45.30
CA MET A 134 67.97 18.53 45.55
C MET A 134 67.71 18.96 47.00
N THR A 135 66.54 18.65 47.56
CA THR A 135 66.21 19.02 48.95
C THR A 135 67.10 18.28 49.95
N THR A 136 67.36 16.99 49.74
CA THR A 136 68.24 16.19 50.60
C THR A 136 69.71 16.63 50.52
N THR A 137 70.22 16.94 49.32
CA THR A 137 71.58 17.45 49.14
C THR A 137 71.78 18.82 49.77
N LEU A 138 70.82 19.73 49.61
CA LEU A 138 70.84 21.04 50.27
C LEU A 138 70.85 20.89 51.81
N LEU A 139 70.01 20.01 52.36
CA LEU A 139 69.95 19.73 53.79
C LEU A 139 71.28 19.19 54.34
N MET A 140 71.93 18.27 53.62
CA MET A 140 73.24 17.76 54.01
C MET A 140 74.32 18.86 53.99
N ALA A 141 74.28 19.73 52.98
CA ALA A 141 75.21 20.85 52.86
C ALA A 141 75.03 21.85 54.02
N THR A 142 73.79 22.18 54.40
CA THR A 142 73.51 23.08 55.52
C THR A 142 73.91 22.47 56.87
N ILE A 143 73.63 21.18 57.10
CA ILE A 143 74.08 20.49 58.31
C ILE A 143 75.61 20.50 58.40
N LYS A 144 76.31 20.19 57.31
CA LYS A 144 77.78 20.20 57.27
C LYS A 144 78.34 21.60 57.56
N TYR A 145 77.70 22.65 57.06
CA TYR A 145 78.10 24.03 57.30
C TYR A 145 77.90 24.47 58.76
N VAL A 146 76.86 23.99 59.43
CA VAL A 146 76.57 24.32 60.84
C VAL A 146 77.47 23.55 61.83
N LEU A 147 77.91 22.34 61.47
CA LEU A 147 78.71 21.47 62.34
C LEU A 147 80.23 21.59 62.17
N ALA A 148 80.72 22.27 61.12
CA ALA A 148 82.14 22.50 60.86
C ALA A 148 82.59 23.87 61.40
#